data_AF-W8FA00-F1
#
_entry.id   AF-W8FA00-F1
#
_cell.length_a   1.000
_cell.length_b   1.000
_cell.length_c   1.000
_cell.angle_alpha   90.00
_cell.angle_beta   90.00
_cell.angle_gamma   90.00
#
_symmetry.space_group_name_H-M   'P 1'
#
loop_
_entity.id
_entity.type
_entity.pdbx_description
1 polymer ?
#
loop_
_entity_poly.entity_id
_entity_poly.type
_entity_poly.pdbx_seq_one_letter_code
_entity_poly.pdbx_strand_id
1 'polypeptide(L)'
;MAGGLPLFFWSDVPISLLAQLKPAELTQRKESMVEWWGIADTEQALGILNWLKQEGHRQKYQKLLKQNSLHWHRVFEAHPLPAVGAVQNIAAWDHVRSVCVARWSYDYGYISWEQAWPFIDAATHLALRDFDSWESFAASFLAGRLMWSPESESHGDLAEIVTYLVKSPDSPWRYVAWHDYPPR
;
A
#
# COMPACT_ATOMS: atom_id res chain seq x y z
N MET A 1 -0.81 -14.59 -4.10
CA MET A 1 -0.46 -13.19 -4.39
C MET A 1 0.64 -12.74 -3.42
N ALA A 2 1.66 -12.01 -3.87
CA ALA A 2 2.60 -11.38 -2.95
C ALA A 2 1.80 -10.37 -2.12
N GLY A 3 1.63 -10.63 -0.83
CA GLY A 3 1.13 -9.64 0.11
C GLY A 3 2.13 -8.51 0.13
N GLY A 4 1.87 -7.47 -0.68
CA GLY A 4 2.58 -6.21 -0.63
C GLY A 4 2.35 -5.61 0.75
N LEU A 5 3.21 -5.98 1.68
CA LEU A 5 3.29 -5.36 2.99
C LEU A 5 3.52 -3.86 2.78
N PRO A 6 2.83 -2.99 3.55
CA PRO A 6 3.08 -1.56 3.56
C PRO A 6 4.46 -1.28 4.19
N LEU A 7 5.52 -1.45 3.42
CA LEU A 7 6.86 -1.01 3.78
C LEU A 7 7.12 0.30 3.04
N PHE A 8 6.83 1.42 3.70
CA PHE A 8 7.15 2.74 3.19
C PHE A 8 8.66 3.03 3.21
N PHE A 9 9.46 2.30 3.99
CA PHE A 9 10.89 2.52 4.04
C PHE A 9 11.76 1.28 4.13
N TRP A 10 12.94 1.45 3.55
CA TRP A 10 14.15 0.78 3.97
C TRP A 10 15.26 1.82 4.10
N SER A 11 15.79 1.96 5.32
CA SER A 11 17.03 2.70 5.62
C SER A 11 18.22 1.79 5.28
N ASP A 12 19.12 2.32 4.45
CA ASP A 12 20.53 1.95 4.26
C ASP A 12 20.93 0.49 4.00
N VAL A 13 19.99 -0.44 3.83
CA VAL A 13 20.32 -1.71 3.22
C VAL A 13 20.04 -1.57 1.72
N PRO A 14 21.01 -1.80 0.83
CA PRO A 14 20.73 -1.89 -0.58
C PRO A 14 19.81 -3.09 -0.79
N ILE A 15 18.73 -2.96 -1.57
CA ILE A 15 18.01 -4.11 -2.15
C ILE A 15 18.91 -4.74 -3.22
N SER A 16 20.14 -5.09 -2.86
CA SER A 16 21.02 -5.98 -3.58
C SER A 16 20.86 -7.43 -3.08
N LEU A 17 19.82 -7.70 -2.28
CA LEU A 17 19.64 -8.97 -1.58
C LEU A 17 18.22 -9.54 -1.65
N LEU A 18 17.38 -9.09 -2.59
CA LEU A 18 16.43 -10.03 -3.15
C LEU A 18 17.17 -10.79 -4.24
N ALA A 19 17.41 -12.09 -4.02
CA ALA A 19 17.85 -12.96 -5.09
C ALA A 19 16.95 -12.69 -6.30
N GLN A 20 17.54 -12.52 -7.49
CA GLN A 20 16.76 -12.40 -8.72
C GLN A 20 15.72 -13.53 -8.72
N LEU A 21 14.45 -13.17 -8.89
CA LEU A 21 13.39 -14.16 -8.95
C LEU A 21 13.77 -15.21 -9.97
N LYS A 22 13.54 -16.48 -9.64
CA LYS A 22 13.77 -17.54 -10.62
C LYS A 22 12.89 -17.25 -11.84
N PRO A 23 13.32 -17.59 -13.06
CA PRO A 23 12.57 -17.24 -14.27
C PRO A 23 11.08 -17.64 -14.23
N ALA A 24 10.76 -18.82 -13.70
CA ALA A 24 9.37 -19.28 -13.55
C ALA A 24 8.54 -18.41 -12.57
N GLU A 25 9.14 -17.99 -11.46
CA GLU A 25 8.49 -17.11 -10.49
C GLU A 25 8.29 -15.71 -11.10
N LEU A 26 9.29 -15.19 -11.83
CA LEU A 26 9.17 -13.91 -12.52
C LEU A 26 8.01 -13.92 -13.54
N THR A 27 7.88 -14.99 -14.34
CA THR A 27 6.76 -15.13 -15.29
C THR A 27 5.41 -15.09 -14.57
N GLN A 28 5.24 -15.91 -13.52
CA GLN A 28 3.99 -15.93 -12.74
C GLN A 28 3.66 -14.56 -12.12
N ARG A 29 4.68 -13.86 -11.61
CA ARG A 29 4.51 -12.53 -11.04
C ARG A 29 4.10 -11.49 -12.09
N LYS A 30 4.65 -11.56 -13.31
CA LYS A 30 4.25 -10.73 -14.45
C LYS A 30 2.82 -11.04 -14.90
N GLU A 31 2.42 -12.31 -14.94
CA GLU A 31 1.04 -12.69 -15.24
C GLU A 31 0.05 -12.11 -14.22
N SER A 32 0.36 -12.19 -12.93
CA SER A 32 -0.43 -11.53 -11.88
C SER A 32 -0.45 -10.00 -12.07
N MET A 33 0.66 -9.40 -12.50
CA MET A 33 0.73 -7.96 -12.75
C MET A 33 -0.21 -7.53 -13.89
N VAL A 34 -0.30 -8.33 -14.95
CA VAL A 34 -1.25 -8.11 -16.06
C VAL A 34 -2.69 -8.30 -15.57
N GLU A 35 -2.97 -9.39 -14.88
CA GLU A 35 -4.34 -9.71 -14.40
C GLU A 35 -4.90 -8.62 -13.48
N TRP A 36 -4.12 -8.21 -12.47
CA TRP A 36 -4.62 -7.33 -11.41
C TRP A 36 -4.47 -5.84 -11.71
N TRP A 37 -3.50 -5.47 -12.54
CA TRP A 37 -3.16 -4.08 -12.80
C TRP A 37 -3.19 -3.69 -14.28
N GLY A 38 -3.29 -4.65 -15.20
CA GLY A 38 -3.19 -4.38 -16.63
C GLY A 38 -1.80 -3.85 -17.02
N ILE A 39 -0.75 -4.24 -16.29
CA ILE A 39 0.62 -3.79 -16.54
C ILE A 39 1.44 -4.93 -17.16
N ALA A 40 1.76 -4.77 -18.44
CA ALA A 40 2.63 -5.64 -19.23
C ALA A 40 3.91 -4.93 -19.71
N ASP A 41 3.99 -3.60 -19.60
CA ASP A 41 5.09 -2.78 -20.10
C ASP A 41 5.31 -1.49 -19.29
N THR A 42 6.30 -0.70 -19.71
CA THR A 42 6.69 0.58 -19.10
C THR A 42 5.56 1.61 -19.13
N GLU A 43 4.85 1.74 -20.24
CA GLU A 43 3.83 2.79 -20.42
C GLU A 43 2.65 2.56 -19.47
N GLN A 44 2.18 1.31 -19.40
CA GLN A 44 1.10 0.90 -18.53
C GLN A 44 1.50 1.04 -17.05
N ALA A 45 2.73 0.67 -16.69
CA ALA A 45 3.25 0.87 -15.34
C ALA A 45 3.22 2.35 -14.92
N LEU A 46 3.76 3.23 -15.76
CA LEU A 46 3.78 4.67 -15.49
C LEU A 46 2.36 5.27 -15.49
N GLY A 47 1.46 4.78 -16.34
CA GLY A 47 0.05 5.19 -16.36
C GLY A 47 -0.65 4.88 -15.04
N ILE A 48 -0.57 3.63 -14.57
CA ILE A 48 -1.16 3.22 -13.28
C ILE A 48 -0.54 3.97 -12.11
N LEU A 49 0.78 4.18 -12.11
CA LEU A 49 1.47 4.92 -11.05
C LEU A 49 1.04 6.39 -10.98
N ASN A 50 0.88 7.05 -12.13
CA ASN A 50 0.35 8.41 -12.18
C ASN A 50 -1.11 8.46 -11.71
N TRP A 51 -1.94 7.49 -12.11
CA TRP A 51 -3.31 7.40 -11.65
C TRP A 51 -3.41 7.19 -10.14
N LEU A 52 -2.65 6.25 -9.56
CA LEU A 52 -2.58 6.03 -8.11
C LEU A 52 -2.09 7.26 -7.35
N LYS A 53 -1.16 8.03 -7.92
CA LYS A 53 -0.63 9.25 -7.32
C LYS A 53 -1.65 10.38 -7.30
N GLN A 54 -2.45 10.55 -8.35
CA GLN A 54 -3.38 11.68 -8.49
C GLN A 54 -4.78 11.36 -7.94
N GLU A 55 -5.35 10.24 -8.37
CA GLU A 55 -6.74 9.89 -8.13
C GLU A 55 -6.86 8.65 -7.26
N GLY A 56 -6.35 7.52 -7.76
CA GLY A 56 -6.43 6.21 -7.15
C GLY A 56 -7.87 5.72 -6.92
N HIS A 57 -7.99 4.58 -6.23
CA HIS A 57 -9.28 4.06 -5.82
C HIS A 57 -9.99 5.01 -4.85
N ARG A 58 -9.23 5.81 -4.07
CA ARG A 58 -9.73 6.77 -3.09
C ARG A 58 -10.67 7.79 -3.69
N GLN A 59 -10.51 8.19 -4.96
CA GLN A 59 -11.41 9.16 -5.59
C GLN A 59 -12.88 8.68 -5.59
N LYS A 60 -13.10 7.37 -5.80
CA LYS A 60 -14.42 6.74 -5.72
C LYS A 60 -14.80 6.42 -4.28
N TYR A 61 -13.95 5.68 -3.56
CA TYR A 61 -14.34 5.13 -2.25
C TYR A 61 -14.41 6.19 -1.15
N GLN A 62 -13.61 7.25 -1.20
CA GLN A 62 -13.72 8.35 -0.24
C GLN A 62 -15.08 9.09 -0.37
N LYS A 63 -15.64 9.18 -1.59
CA LYS A 63 -16.99 9.73 -1.81
C LYS A 63 -18.05 8.82 -1.21
N LEU A 64 -17.93 7.50 -1.42
CA LEU A 64 -18.86 6.51 -0.84
C LEU A 64 -18.79 6.50 0.69
N LEU A 65 -17.61 6.65 1.28
CA LEU A 65 -17.43 6.77 2.73
C LEU A 65 -18.16 8.00 3.27
N LYS A 66 -18.08 9.15 2.58
CA LYS A 66 -18.78 10.37 3.00
C LYS A 66 -20.30 10.26 2.85
N GLN A 67 -20.77 9.64 1.77
CA GLN A 67 -22.21 9.51 1.48
C GLN A 67 -22.90 8.52 2.42
N ASN A 68 -22.22 7.45 2.83
CA ASN A 68 -22.77 6.37 3.64
C ASN A 68 -21.93 6.11 4.91
N SER A 69 -21.53 7.17 5.61
CA SER A 69 -20.56 7.10 6.72
C SER A 69 -20.95 6.11 7.80
N LEU A 70 -22.20 6.15 8.28
CA LEU A 70 -22.69 5.24 9.33
C LEU A 70 -22.61 3.77 8.91
N HIS A 71 -22.91 3.46 7.65
CA HIS A 71 -22.80 2.08 7.15
C HIS A 71 -21.34 1.63 7.16
N TRP A 72 -20.44 2.43 6.58
CA TRP A 72 -19.03 2.07 6.48
C TRP A 72 -18.32 2.04 7.83
N HIS A 73 -18.62 2.94 8.75
CA HIS A 73 -18.08 2.90 10.11
C HIS A 73 -18.49 1.64 10.84
N ARG A 74 -19.74 1.17 10.71
CA ARG A 74 -20.18 -0.13 11.25
C ARG A 74 -19.45 -1.30 10.61
N VAL A 75 -19.20 -1.25 9.30
CA VAL A 75 -18.40 -2.27 8.61
C VAL A 75 -16.98 -2.29 9.17
N PHE A 76 -16.34 -1.13 9.36
CA PHE A 76 -15.00 -1.05 9.91
C PHE A 76 -14.94 -1.54 11.36
N GLU A 77 -15.92 -1.18 12.20
CA GLU A 77 -16.03 -1.65 13.59
C GLU A 77 -16.21 -3.17 13.70
N ALA A 78 -16.82 -3.80 12.69
CA ALA A 78 -16.98 -5.25 12.62
C ALA A 78 -15.70 -6.00 12.19
N HIS A 79 -14.62 -5.29 11.84
CA HIS A 79 -13.37 -5.88 11.39
C HIS A 79 -12.20 -5.51 12.32
N PRO A 80 -11.15 -6.35 12.39
CA PRO A 80 -10.00 -6.13 13.28
C PRO A 80 -9.06 -5.01 12.77
N LEU A 81 -9.51 -3.76 12.82
CA LEU A 81 -8.69 -2.59 12.54
C LEU A 81 -7.87 -2.18 13.79
N PRO A 82 -6.73 -1.49 13.61
CA PRO A 82 -6.04 -0.81 14.71
C PRO A 82 -6.99 0.08 15.52
N ALA A 83 -6.78 0.13 16.83
CA ALA A 83 -7.62 0.90 17.75
C ALA A 83 -7.32 2.40 17.63
N VAL A 84 -7.93 3.03 16.63
CA VAL A 84 -7.89 4.47 16.38
C VAL A 84 -9.30 5.07 16.48
N GLY A 85 -9.40 6.39 16.46
CA GLY A 85 -10.69 7.07 16.26
C GLY A 85 -11.34 6.67 14.92
N ALA A 86 -12.59 7.08 14.70
CA ALA A 86 -13.34 6.71 13.49
C ALA A 86 -12.56 7.04 12.21
N VAL A 87 -12.37 6.04 11.33
CA VAL A 87 -11.64 6.22 10.06
C VAL A 87 -12.41 7.19 9.15
N GLN A 88 -11.82 8.35 8.86
CA GLN A 88 -12.39 9.36 7.97
C GLN A 88 -11.71 9.42 6.59
N ASN A 89 -10.50 8.86 6.48
CA ASN A 89 -9.66 8.91 5.29
C ASN A 89 -9.21 7.51 4.92
N ILE A 90 -9.37 7.10 3.66
CA ILE A 90 -8.93 5.79 3.14
C ILE A 90 -7.77 5.88 2.14
N ALA A 91 -7.11 7.05 2.05
CA ALA A 91 -6.05 7.31 1.08
C ALA A 91 -4.81 6.39 1.24
N ALA A 92 -4.56 5.86 2.44
CA ALA A 92 -3.46 4.93 2.66
C ALA A 92 -3.55 3.69 1.75
N TRP A 93 -4.76 3.27 1.37
CA TRP A 93 -4.97 2.18 0.41
C TRP A 93 -4.22 2.37 -0.91
N ASP A 94 -4.27 3.58 -1.46
CA ASP A 94 -3.58 3.89 -2.71
C ASP A 94 -2.12 4.27 -2.49
N HIS A 95 -1.78 4.90 -1.36
CA HIS A 95 -0.39 5.22 -1.04
C HIS A 95 0.45 3.94 -0.94
N VAL A 96 -0.05 2.92 -0.23
CA VAL A 96 0.59 1.59 -0.17
C VAL A 96 0.74 1.00 -1.57
N ARG A 97 -0.34 1.01 -2.36
CA ARG A 97 -0.33 0.43 -3.70
C ARG A 97 0.61 1.15 -4.66
N SER A 98 0.75 2.47 -4.54
CA SER A 98 1.70 3.25 -5.33
C SER A 98 3.14 2.79 -5.08
N VAL A 99 3.51 2.60 -3.80
CA VAL A 99 4.82 2.04 -3.43
C VAL A 99 4.97 0.62 -3.98
N CYS A 100 4.00 -0.27 -3.74
CA CYS A 100 4.07 -1.67 -4.19
C CYS A 100 4.18 -1.79 -5.71
N VAL A 101 3.31 -1.10 -6.47
CA VAL A 101 3.34 -1.12 -7.94
C VAL A 101 4.67 -0.57 -8.46
N ALA A 102 5.18 0.52 -7.88
CA ALA A 102 6.46 1.09 -8.29
C ALA A 102 7.59 0.08 -8.07
N ARG A 103 7.54 -0.67 -6.95
CA ARG A 103 8.53 -1.71 -6.67
C ARG A 103 8.42 -2.89 -7.60
N TRP A 104 7.23 -3.45 -7.76
CA TRP A 104 7.02 -4.59 -8.66
C TRP A 104 7.39 -4.24 -10.10
N SER A 105 7.02 -3.04 -10.58
CA SER A 105 7.40 -2.59 -11.91
C SER A 105 8.92 -2.45 -12.08
N TYR A 106 9.64 -2.06 -11.04
CA TYR A 106 11.11 -2.08 -11.04
C TYR A 106 11.66 -3.51 -11.02
N ASP A 107 11.21 -4.33 -10.07
CA ASP A 107 11.70 -5.70 -9.85
C ASP A 107 11.45 -6.60 -11.08
N TYR A 108 10.38 -6.35 -11.84
CA TYR A 108 10.03 -7.10 -13.04
C TYR A 108 10.64 -6.51 -14.32
N GLY A 109 11.39 -5.41 -14.22
CA GLY A 109 12.10 -4.78 -15.33
C GLY A 109 11.25 -3.94 -16.26
N TYR A 110 10.08 -3.45 -15.81
CA TYR A 110 9.24 -2.55 -16.59
C TYR A 110 9.71 -1.09 -16.51
N ILE A 111 10.24 -0.67 -15.35
CA ILE A 111 10.75 0.69 -15.13
C ILE A 111 12.10 0.64 -14.42
N SER A 112 12.92 1.67 -14.60
CA SER A 112 14.16 1.88 -13.84
C SER A 112 13.88 2.34 -12.41
N TRP A 113 14.89 2.26 -11.56
CA TRP A 113 14.80 2.77 -10.19
C TRP A 113 14.54 4.29 -10.15
N GLU A 114 15.17 5.03 -11.06
CA GLU A 114 14.99 6.48 -11.23
C GLU A 114 13.56 6.84 -11.62
N GLN A 115 12.87 5.97 -12.37
CA GLN A 115 11.45 6.13 -12.69
C GLN A 115 10.52 5.71 -11.55
N ALA A 116 10.90 4.69 -10.75
CA ALA A 116 10.08 4.19 -9.65
C ALA A 116 10.12 5.12 -8.41
N TRP A 117 11.30 5.64 -8.06
CA TRP A 117 11.53 6.40 -6.84
C TRP A 117 10.59 7.62 -6.66
N PRO A 118 10.34 8.46 -7.68
CA PRO A 118 9.46 9.62 -7.54
C PRO A 118 8.02 9.27 -7.13
N PHE A 119 7.55 8.06 -7.40
CA PHE A 119 6.22 7.61 -6.96
C PHE A 119 6.23 7.14 -5.50
N ILE A 120 7.29 6.46 -5.09
CA ILE A 120 7.49 6.00 -3.69
C ILE A 120 7.63 7.21 -2.76
N ASP A 121 8.47 8.17 -3.16
CA ASP A 121 8.70 9.42 -2.45
C ASP A 121 7.41 10.24 -2.32
N ALA A 122 6.69 10.42 -3.43
CA ALA A 122 5.41 11.13 -3.41
C ALA A 122 4.36 10.44 -2.54
N ALA A 123 4.23 9.12 -2.63
CA ALA A 123 3.29 8.36 -1.80
C ALA A 123 3.63 8.47 -0.31
N THR A 124 4.93 8.50 0.03
CA THR A 124 5.38 8.74 1.39
C THR A 124 4.97 10.11 1.88
N HIS A 125 5.31 11.18 1.13
CA HIS A 125 4.96 12.54 1.55
C HIS A 125 3.45 12.71 1.71
N LEU A 126 2.65 12.10 0.83
CA LEU A 126 1.20 12.09 0.98
C LEU A 126 0.75 11.33 2.23
N ALA A 127 1.36 10.19 2.55
CA ALA A 127 1.07 9.45 3.78
C ALA A 127 1.39 10.30 5.03
N LEU A 128 2.58 10.88 5.11
CA LEU A 128 3.00 11.73 6.24
C LEU A 128 2.16 13.00 6.41
N ARG A 129 1.63 13.53 5.30
CA ARG A 129 0.69 14.65 5.33
C ARG A 129 -0.70 14.22 5.84
N ASP A 130 -1.17 13.07 5.41
CA ASP A 130 -2.55 12.62 5.59
C ASP A 130 -2.79 11.89 6.93
N PHE A 131 -1.72 11.40 7.56
CA PHE A 131 -1.77 10.58 8.78
C PHE A 131 -0.68 11.01 9.77
N ASP A 132 -0.91 10.72 11.05
CA ASP A 132 -0.11 11.17 12.19
C ASP A 132 0.60 10.03 12.93
N SER A 133 0.34 8.79 12.51
CA SER A 133 0.77 7.59 13.19
C SER A 133 0.70 6.38 12.27
N TRP A 134 1.50 5.36 12.59
CA TRP A 134 1.42 4.06 11.93
C TRP A 134 0.04 3.42 12.10
N GLU A 135 -0.59 3.61 13.26
CA GLU A 135 -1.93 3.12 13.58
C GLU A 135 -3.00 3.75 12.69
N SER A 136 -3.02 5.08 12.53
CA SER A 136 -4.02 5.76 11.70
C SER A 136 -3.83 5.44 10.22
N PHE A 137 -2.57 5.33 9.78
CA PHE A 137 -2.22 4.87 8.44
C PHE A 137 -2.69 3.43 8.16
N ALA A 138 -2.42 2.51 9.09
CA ALA A 138 -2.80 1.11 8.99
C ALA A 138 -4.33 0.91 8.99
N ALA A 139 -5.05 1.63 9.84
CA ALA A 139 -6.51 1.60 9.86
C ALA A 139 -7.10 2.13 8.56
N SER A 140 -6.54 3.20 8.00
CA SER A 140 -6.93 3.74 6.69
C SER A 140 -6.73 2.72 5.56
N PHE A 141 -5.59 2.01 5.57
CA PHE A 141 -5.27 1.00 4.56
C PHE A 141 -6.26 -0.17 4.60
N LEU A 142 -6.53 -0.72 5.79
CA LEU A 142 -7.49 -1.82 5.96
C LEU A 142 -8.91 -1.39 5.60
N ALA A 143 -9.33 -0.18 6.00
CA ALA A 143 -10.63 0.37 5.62
C ALA A 143 -10.77 0.48 4.10
N GLY A 144 -9.75 0.98 3.39
CA GLY A 144 -9.76 1.03 1.93
C GLY A 144 -9.79 -0.35 1.28
N ARG A 145 -9.09 -1.35 1.83
CA ARG A 145 -9.16 -2.75 1.37
C ARG A 145 -10.58 -3.31 1.47
N LEU A 146 -11.25 -3.07 2.61
CA LEU A 146 -12.62 -3.50 2.87
C LEU A 146 -13.59 -2.86 1.88
N MET A 147 -13.46 -1.56 1.65
CA MET A 147 -14.30 -0.85 0.68
C MET A 147 -14.08 -1.32 -0.75
N TRP A 148 -12.83 -1.65 -1.12
CA TRP A 148 -12.48 -2.06 -2.47
C TRP A 148 -13.01 -3.45 -2.83
N SER A 149 -13.04 -4.40 -1.88
CA SER A 149 -13.52 -5.76 -2.12
C SER A 149 -14.10 -6.34 -0.81
N PRO A 150 -15.35 -5.99 -0.47
CA PRO A 150 -15.96 -6.30 0.84
C PRO A 150 -16.18 -7.79 1.09
N GLU A 151 -16.31 -8.60 0.03
CA GLU A 151 -16.55 -10.05 0.12
C GLU A 151 -15.27 -10.87 0.24
N SER A 152 -14.09 -10.24 0.32
CA SER A 152 -12.84 -10.98 0.35
C SER A 152 -12.63 -11.74 1.67
N GLU A 153 -12.28 -13.01 1.57
CA GLU A 153 -11.91 -13.82 2.75
C GLU A 153 -10.53 -13.43 3.32
N SER A 154 -9.69 -12.73 2.55
CA SER A 154 -8.33 -12.34 2.94
C SER A 154 -8.24 -11.19 3.95
N HIS A 155 -9.38 -10.64 4.40
CA HIS A 155 -9.38 -9.52 5.36
C HIS A 155 -8.77 -9.91 6.71
N GLY A 156 -9.01 -11.14 7.17
CA GLY A 156 -8.42 -11.67 8.42
C GLY A 156 -6.90 -11.70 8.34
N ASP A 157 -6.36 -12.41 7.35
CA ASP A 157 -4.91 -12.52 7.12
C ASP A 157 -4.23 -11.16 7.01
N LEU A 158 -4.82 -10.23 6.26
CA LEU A 158 -4.24 -8.89 6.09
C LEU A 158 -4.28 -8.09 7.39
N ALA A 159 -5.34 -8.23 8.18
CA ALA A 159 -5.44 -7.56 9.46
C ALA A 159 -4.47 -8.14 10.50
N GLU A 160 -4.20 -9.45 10.48
CA GLU A 160 -3.17 -10.07 11.31
C GLU A 160 -1.78 -9.53 10.98
N ILE A 161 -1.47 -9.43 9.69
CA ILE A 161 -0.23 -8.84 9.19
C ILE A 161 -0.08 -7.38 9.66
N VAL A 162 -1.11 -6.57 9.46
CA VAL A 162 -1.11 -5.16 9.89
C VAL A 162 -1.02 -5.04 11.41
N THR A 163 -1.68 -5.92 12.15
CA THR A 163 -1.60 -5.97 13.61
C THR A 163 -0.18 -6.30 14.08
N TYR A 164 0.51 -7.23 13.41
CA TYR A 164 1.92 -7.51 13.68
C TYR A 164 2.78 -6.27 13.45
N LEU A 165 2.61 -5.58 12.30
CA LEU A 165 3.36 -4.36 11.99
C LEU A 165 3.15 -3.25 13.03
N VAL A 166 1.95 -3.11 13.57
CA VAL A 166 1.65 -2.08 14.59
C VAL A 166 2.15 -2.49 15.99
N LYS A 167 1.90 -3.74 16.40
CA LYS A 167 2.02 -4.14 17.83
C LYS A 167 3.29 -4.89 18.16
N SER A 168 3.88 -5.61 17.19
CA SER A 168 5.02 -6.49 17.47
C SER A 168 6.25 -5.70 17.91
N PRO A 169 6.96 -6.13 18.97
CA PRO A 169 8.24 -5.53 19.33
C PRO A 169 9.30 -5.71 18.23
N ASP A 170 9.18 -6.76 17.42
CA ASP A 170 10.08 -7.06 16.31
C ASP A 170 9.65 -6.38 15.00
N SER A 171 8.60 -5.54 15.04
CA SER A 171 8.12 -4.85 13.85
C SER A 171 9.16 -3.87 13.31
N PRO A 172 9.41 -3.85 12.00
CA PRO A 172 10.19 -2.79 11.35
C PRO A 172 9.68 -1.38 11.68
N TRP A 173 8.37 -1.20 11.88
CA TRP A 173 7.77 0.10 12.22
C TRP A 173 8.15 0.61 13.61
N ARG A 174 8.71 -0.23 14.48
CA ARG A 174 9.27 0.20 15.78
C ARG A 174 10.61 0.92 15.65
N TYR A 175 11.35 0.60 14.60
CA TYR A 175 12.68 1.15 14.35
C TYR A 175 12.65 2.35 13.41
N VAL A 176 11.47 2.72 12.89
CA VAL A 176 11.24 3.89 12.04
C VAL A 176 10.13 4.72 12.65
N ALA A 177 10.49 5.87 13.22
CA ALA A 177 9.48 6.81 13.71
C ALA A 177 8.61 7.31 12.55
N TRP A 178 7.32 7.51 12.80
CA TRP A 178 6.38 7.98 11.78
C TRP A 178 6.88 9.24 11.05
N HIS A 179 7.52 10.18 11.76
CA HIS A 179 7.93 11.47 11.21
C HIS A 179 9.36 11.48 10.61
N ASP A 180 10.16 10.44 10.84
CA ASP A 180 11.56 10.41 10.41
C ASP A 180 11.65 9.91 8.96
N TYR A 181 11.27 10.77 8.01
CA TYR A 181 11.59 10.57 6.59
C TYR A 181 12.77 11.46 6.20
N PRO A 182 13.99 10.91 6.07
CA PRO A 182 15.15 11.72 5.75
C PRO A 182 15.00 12.32 4.36
N PRO A 183 15.14 13.65 4.20
CA PRO A 183 15.30 14.24 2.88
C PRO A 183 16.57 13.65 2.24
N ARG A 184 16.47 13.22 0.98
CA ARG A 184 17.65 12.87 0.17
C ARG A 184 18.30 14.12 -0.39
#